data_AF-A0A150SHH6-F1
#
_entry.id   AF-A0A150SHH6-F1
#
_cell.length_a   1.000
_cell.length_b   1.000
_cell.length_c   1.000
_cell.angle_alpha   90.00
_cell.angle_beta   90.00
_cell.angle_gamma   90.00
#
_symmetry.space_group_name_H-M   'P 1'
#
loop_
_entity.id
_entity.type
_entity.pdbx_description
1 polymer ?
#
loop_
_entity_poly.entity_id
_entity_poly.type
_entity_poly.pdbx_seq_one_letter_code
_entity_poly.pdbx_strand_id
1 'polypeptide(L)'
;MSPARRELVARLAQPAAFALAIGAPRLLWTVPREADAWLVSAASSLAALGLFFVARRARSATERRRLWTATLVLASAGVVLAAILYDRHLSQLTFFWPPELPTERRVCGARLTALAQAWRDANPTLGLSSVVADYGGLDNTHLVCPEDGVARASRLLTFELAGLSVSLGVALATAVTLLATDEPIQPRTTSANLEKIVRQRAVFVDVQTWRRELSRCESTVCRVEVRRNGQWRPAGTGFLVGADLVMTNHHVVALVLGEGAAADALRFRFDFFAVAGGAASGGVVFEPVDADMTLAIVAQSPPSRADELPDGAAPPPTDDELDFAVVRLAKPAGTLAIASEDPTVAGRARGWLHVREDSAGLLVDKGTDLFVLQHPSGEPLKLTFGQTLAVLERRVRYSTNTLEGSSGSPCLDAKLQVVALHHAGDPGYGHLQRPEYNQGIPIWRIAAACRRQGLTFAPPPA
;
A
#
# COMPACT_ATOMS: atom_id res chain seq x y z
N MET A 1 -4.49 -13.35 8.42
CA MET A 1 -3.53 -14.47 8.26
C MET A 1 -4.16 -15.59 7.43
N SER A 2 -3.58 -15.95 6.28
CA SER A 2 -4.04 -17.09 5.47
C SER A 2 -3.81 -18.44 6.20
N PRO A 3 -4.57 -19.50 5.89
CA PRO A 3 -4.44 -20.81 6.53
C PRO A 3 -3.02 -21.37 6.41
N ALA A 4 -2.39 -21.24 5.24
CA ALA A 4 -1.01 -21.66 5.01
C ALA A 4 0.04 -20.84 5.80
N ARG A 5 -0.23 -19.56 6.08
CA ARG A 5 0.63 -18.74 6.97
C ARG A 5 0.41 -19.10 8.45
N ARG A 6 -0.81 -19.44 8.88
CA ARG A 6 -1.04 -20.02 10.21
C ARG A 6 -0.32 -21.35 10.36
N GLU A 7 -0.33 -22.18 9.32
CA GLU A 7 0.37 -23.46 9.28
C GLU A 7 1.90 -23.30 9.33
N LEU A 8 2.49 -22.36 8.56
CA LEU A 8 3.94 -22.12 8.57
C LEU A 8 4.40 -21.48 9.90
N VAL A 9 3.65 -20.50 10.42
CA VAL A 9 3.93 -19.90 11.72
C VAL A 9 3.70 -20.91 12.83
N ALA A 10 2.68 -21.76 12.75
CA ALA A 10 2.48 -22.86 13.70
C ALA A 10 3.61 -23.88 13.63
N ARG A 11 4.09 -24.25 12.44
CA ARG A 11 5.21 -25.20 12.24
C ARG A 11 6.57 -24.63 12.66
N LEU A 12 6.79 -23.32 12.52
CA LEU A 12 8.03 -22.64 12.95
C LEU A 12 8.00 -22.25 14.44
N ALA A 13 6.82 -21.91 14.97
CA ALA A 13 6.61 -21.66 16.39
C ALA A 13 6.49 -22.97 17.18
N GLN A 14 6.14 -24.10 16.54
CA GLN A 14 6.04 -25.41 17.19
C GLN A 14 7.34 -25.84 17.89
N PRO A 15 8.54 -25.79 17.28
CA PRO A 15 9.76 -26.13 17.99
C PRO A 15 10.10 -25.14 19.11
N ALA A 16 9.78 -23.85 18.97
CA ALA A 16 9.98 -22.85 20.03
C ALA A 16 8.97 -23.03 21.20
N ALA A 17 7.71 -23.32 20.88
CA ALA A 17 6.65 -23.62 21.83
C ALA A 17 6.83 -24.99 22.48
N PHE A 18 7.40 -25.97 21.77
CA PHE A 18 7.79 -27.28 22.29
C PHE A 18 9.02 -27.16 23.19
N ALA A 19 10.02 -26.36 22.81
CA ALA A 19 11.15 -26.02 23.69
C ALA A 19 10.70 -25.25 24.94
N LEU A 20 9.74 -24.32 24.82
CA LEU A 20 9.09 -23.65 25.94
C LEU A 20 8.23 -24.62 26.77
N ALA A 21 7.50 -25.56 26.18
CA ALA A 21 6.65 -26.51 26.91
C ALA A 21 7.46 -27.59 27.65
N ILE A 22 8.60 -28.01 27.08
CA ILE A 22 9.53 -28.95 27.74
C ILE A 22 10.40 -28.21 28.77
N GLY A 23 10.82 -26.98 28.47
CA GLY A 23 11.70 -26.19 29.32
C GLY A 23 10.99 -25.45 30.46
N ALA A 24 9.83 -24.84 30.24
CA ALA A 24 9.19 -23.92 31.20
C ALA A 24 8.82 -24.55 32.56
N PRO A 25 8.31 -25.80 32.64
CA PRO A 25 8.07 -26.44 33.93
C PRO A 25 9.37 -26.71 34.71
N ARG A 26 10.51 -26.80 34.03
CA ARG A 26 11.84 -27.10 34.61
C ARG A 26 12.71 -25.86 34.83
N LEU A 27 12.45 -24.77 34.10
CA LEU A 27 13.02 -23.43 34.26
C LEU A 27 12.46 -22.67 35.48
N LEU A 28 11.28 -23.07 35.98
CA LEU A 28 10.72 -22.56 37.24
C LEU A 28 11.51 -23.01 38.49
N TRP A 29 12.43 -23.98 38.35
CA TRP A 29 13.25 -24.55 39.42
C TRP A 29 14.72 -24.18 39.24
N THR A 30 14.98 -22.90 39.01
CA THR A 30 16.32 -22.36 38.79
C THR A 30 17.04 -22.20 40.13
N VAL A 31 18.26 -22.75 40.22
CA VAL A 31 19.23 -22.37 41.25
C VAL A 31 20.26 -21.44 40.60
N PRO A 32 19.93 -20.15 40.48
CA PRO A 32 20.93 -19.13 40.71
C PRO A 32 20.40 -18.06 41.68
N ARG A 33 21.30 -17.54 42.52
CA ARG A 33 21.00 -16.42 43.43
C ARG A 33 20.43 -15.25 42.62
N GLU A 34 19.50 -14.51 43.22
CA GLU A 34 18.71 -13.41 42.62
C GLU A 34 19.52 -12.35 41.82
N ALA A 35 20.85 -12.33 41.93
CA ALA A 35 21.75 -11.41 41.23
C ALA A 35 22.00 -11.71 39.73
N ASP A 36 21.71 -12.93 39.23
CA ASP A 36 22.08 -13.31 37.85
C ASP A 36 21.03 -12.95 36.78
N ALA A 37 19.78 -12.68 37.18
CA ALA A 37 18.67 -12.44 36.25
C ALA A 37 18.80 -11.12 35.46
N TRP A 38 19.37 -10.07 36.08
CA TRP A 38 19.55 -8.77 35.44
C TRP A 38 20.63 -8.80 34.34
N LEU A 39 21.74 -9.51 34.58
CA LEU A 39 22.82 -9.70 33.61
C LEU A 39 22.35 -10.46 32.36
N VAL A 40 21.51 -11.48 32.56
CA VAL A 40 20.93 -12.27 31.47
C VAL A 40 19.93 -11.46 30.63
N SER A 41 19.12 -10.63 31.29
CA SER A 41 18.19 -9.72 30.62
C SER A 41 18.94 -8.66 29.80
N ALA A 42 19.93 -8.00 30.39
CA ALA A 42 20.73 -6.97 29.74
C ALA A 42 21.50 -7.51 28.51
N ALA A 43 22.09 -8.71 28.62
CA ALA A 43 22.78 -9.36 27.50
C ALA A 43 21.83 -9.69 26.33
N SER A 44 20.61 -10.13 26.64
CA SER A 44 19.59 -10.44 25.64
C SER A 44 19.11 -9.19 24.90
N SER A 45 18.92 -8.08 25.62
CA SER A 45 18.55 -6.79 25.03
C SER A 45 19.65 -6.20 24.14
N LEU A 46 20.92 -6.31 24.55
CA LEU A 46 22.06 -5.85 23.74
C LEU A 46 22.22 -6.67 22.45
N ALA A 47 22.02 -7.99 22.50
CA ALA A 47 22.05 -8.85 21.33
C ALA A 47 20.94 -8.51 20.33
N ALA A 48 19.71 -8.25 20.83
CA ALA A 48 18.59 -7.81 20.00
C ALA A 48 18.86 -6.44 19.34
N LEU A 49 19.50 -5.51 20.06
CA LEU A 49 19.87 -4.20 19.53
C LEU A 49 20.95 -4.30 18.44
N GLY A 50 21.94 -5.18 18.62
CA GLY A 50 22.97 -5.43 17.60
C GLY A 50 22.39 -5.93 16.27
N LEU A 51 21.41 -6.84 16.34
CA LEU A 51 20.71 -7.38 15.15
C LEU A 51 19.93 -6.31 14.39
N PHE A 52 19.31 -5.37 15.11
CA PHE A 52 18.63 -4.23 14.49
C PHE A 52 19.58 -3.39 13.61
N PHE A 53 20.81 -3.15 14.06
CA PHE A 53 21.80 -2.39 13.28
C PHE A 53 22.35 -3.18 12.08
N VAL A 54 22.55 -4.49 12.20
CA VAL A 54 22.98 -5.35 11.08
C VAL A 54 21.91 -5.36 9.98
N ALA A 55 20.64 -5.43 10.34
CA ALA A 55 19.54 -5.42 9.37
C ALA A 55 19.39 -4.08 8.63
N ARG A 56 19.80 -2.97 9.26
CA ARG A 56 19.78 -1.64 8.65
C ARG A 56 20.81 -1.46 7.52
N ARG A 57 21.82 -2.34 7.47
CA ARG A 57 22.87 -2.35 6.42
C ARG A 57 22.46 -3.03 5.12
N ALA A 58 21.37 -3.81 5.11
CA ALA A 58 20.96 -4.54 3.92
C ALA A 58 20.33 -3.62 2.86
N ARG A 59 20.74 -3.81 1.60
CA ARG A 59 20.52 -2.86 0.49
C ARG A 59 19.18 -3.08 -0.21
N SER A 60 18.54 -4.23 0.00
CA SER A 60 17.22 -4.56 -0.57
C SER A 60 16.31 -5.28 0.41
N ALA A 61 15.00 -5.22 0.17
CA ALA A 61 14.00 -5.91 0.98
C ALA A 61 14.16 -7.45 0.95
N THR A 62 14.57 -8.01 -0.18
CA THR A 62 14.82 -9.45 -0.34
C THR A 62 16.06 -9.91 0.43
N GLU A 63 17.12 -9.10 0.42
CA GLU A 63 18.35 -9.36 1.17
C GLU A 63 18.11 -9.26 2.69
N ARG A 64 17.36 -8.24 3.14
CA ARG A 64 16.88 -8.14 4.53
C ARG A 64 16.13 -9.39 4.97
N ARG A 65 15.20 -9.87 4.14
CA ARG A 65 14.38 -11.04 4.48
C ARG A 65 15.20 -12.32 4.57
N ARG A 66 16.12 -12.55 3.63
CA ARG A 66 17.04 -13.71 3.66
C ARG A 66 17.90 -13.71 4.92
N LEU A 67 18.46 -12.54 5.25
CA LEU A 67 19.26 -12.35 6.46
C LEU A 67 18.45 -12.69 7.72
N TRP A 68 17.26 -12.11 7.87
CA TRP A 68 16.40 -12.38 9.03
C TRP A 68 15.96 -13.85 9.12
N THR A 69 15.65 -14.50 8.00
CA THR A 69 15.32 -15.94 8.03
C THR A 69 16.51 -16.80 8.44
N ALA A 70 17.72 -16.48 7.97
CA ALA A 70 18.93 -17.21 8.36
C ALA A 70 19.24 -17.00 9.85
N THR A 71 19.11 -15.77 10.35
CA THR A 71 19.27 -15.44 11.78
C THR A 71 18.27 -16.22 12.64
N LEU A 72 17.00 -16.29 12.23
CA LEU A 72 15.97 -17.03 12.98
C LEU A 72 16.30 -18.53 13.07
N VAL A 73 16.74 -19.14 11.97
CA VAL A 73 17.13 -20.56 11.94
C VAL A 73 18.32 -20.82 12.86
N LEU A 74 19.36 -19.99 12.77
CA LEU A 74 20.56 -20.13 13.61
C LEU A 74 20.24 -19.92 15.10
N ALA A 75 19.44 -18.91 15.44
CA ALA A 75 19.02 -18.65 16.81
C ALA A 75 18.19 -19.81 17.38
N SER A 76 17.28 -20.37 16.57
CA SER A 76 16.45 -21.52 16.98
C SER A 76 17.30 -22.78 17.21
N ALA A 77 18.28 -23.03 16.34
CA ALA A 77 19.25 -24.12 16.55
C ALA A 77 20.07 -23.89 17.84
N GLY A 78 20.46 -22.64 18.10
CA GLY A 78 21.14 -22.23 19.35
C GLY A 78 20.29 -22.51 20.60
N VAL A 79 18.99 -22.18 20.58
CA VAL A 79 18.06 -22.50 21.68
C VAL A 79 18.02 -24.00 21.95
N VAL A 80 17.88 -24.83 20.90
CA VAL A 80 17.82 -26.29 21.06
C VAL A 80 19.12 -26.84 21.63
N LEU A 81 20.27 -26.42 21.10
CA LEU A 81 21.57 -26.87 21.59
C LEU A 81 21.79 -26.44 23.04
N ALA A 82 21.51 -25.18 23.38
CA ALA A 82 21.65 -24.66 24.74
C ALA A 82 20.72 -25.39 25.73
N ALA A 83 19.49 -25.70 25.32
CA ALA A 83 18.55 -26.45 26.15
C ALA A 83 19.02 -27.90 26.41
N ILE A 84 19.57 -28.57 25.39
CA ILE A 84 20.13 -29.93 25.52
C ILE A 84 21.33 -29.93 26.47
N LEU A 85 22.25 -28.96 26.31
CA LEU A 85 23.42 -28.84 27.17
C LEU A 85 23.02 -28.53 28.63
N TYR A 86 22.10 -27.58 28.80
CA TYR A 86 21.58 -27.20 30.11
C TYR A 86 20.86 -28.37 30.80
N ASP A 87 19.98 -29.12 30.13
CA ASP A 87 19.27 -30.26 30.73
C ASP A 87 20.24 -31.40 31.11
N ARG A 88 21.24 -31.65 30.26
CA ARG A 88 22.29 -32.64 30.52
C ARG A 88 23.11 -32.28 31.75
N HIS A 89 23.59 -31.04 31.85
CA HIS A 89 24.40 -30.61 32.99
C HIS A 89 23.58 -30.36 34.24
N LEU A 90 22.35 -29.88 34.14
CA LEU A 90 21.44 -29.71 35.27
C LEU A 90 21.21 -31.06 35.97
N SER A 91 20.96 -32.13 35.21
CA SER A 91 20.75 -33.47 35.74
C SER A 91 22.00 -34.07 36.39
N GLN A 92 23.19 -33.67 35.93
CA GLN A 92 24.47 -34.15 36.47
C GLN A 92 24.94 -33.35 37.70
N LEU A 93 24.60 -32.06 37.76
CA LEU A 93 25.13 -31.10 38.72
C LEU A 93 24.12 -30.71 39.80
N THR A 94 22.93 -31.30 39.80
CA THR A 94 21.90 -31.06 40.82
C THR A 94 21.30 -32.35 41.35
N PHE A 95 20.72 -32.27 42.55
CA PHE A 95 19.96 -33.33 43.20
C PHE A 95 18.75 -32.75 43.92
N PHE A 96 17.78 -33.59 44.27
CA PHE A 96 16.64 -33.18 45.07
C PHE A 96 16.83 -33.50 46.55
N TRP A 97 16.33 -32.65 47.43
CA TRP A 97 16.45 -32.80 48.88
C TRP A 97 15.14 -32.43 49.58
N PRO A 98 14.74 -33.09 50.68
CA PRO A 98 15.31 -34.32 51.25
C PRO A 98 15.01 -35.57 50.39
N PRO A 99 15.77 -36.68 50.55
CA PRO A 99 15.64 -37.85 49.69
C PRO A 99 14.28 -38.57 49.79
N GLU A 100 13.62 -38.53 50.95
CA GLU A 100 12.34 -39.20 51.17
C GLU A 100 11.16 -38.43 50.57
N LEU A 101 11.23 -37.09 50.61
CA LEU A 101 10.20 -36.17 50.13
C LEU A 101 10.89 -34.96 49.48
N PRO A 102 11.25 -35.05 48.19
CA PRO A 102 12.02 -34.00 47.53
C PRO A 102 11.24 -32.69 47.48
N THR A 103 11.65 -31.70 48.28
CA THR A 103 11.00 -30.37 48.35
C THR A 103 11.75 -29.33 47.52
N GLU A 104 13.08 -29.44 47.42
CA GLU A 104 13.91 -28.45 46.74
C GLU A 104 15.04 -29.10 45.93
N ARG A 105 15.40 -28.46 44.81
CA ARG A 105 16.55 -28.85 43.98
C ARG A 105 17.80 -28.09 44.45
N ARG A 106 18.90 -28.80 44.68
CA ARG A 106 20.17 -28.26 45.19
C ARG A 106 21.32 -28.59 44.24
N VAL A 107 22.33 -27.71 44.19
CA VAL A 107 23.54 -27.91 43.38
C VAL A 107 24.48 -28.84 44.15
N CYS A 108 24.88 -29.96 43.53
CA CYS A 108 25.90 -30.80 44.14
C CYS A 108 27.30 -30.28 43.88
N GLY A 109 27.61 -29.76 42.69
CA GLY A 109 28.98 -29.38 42.34
C GLY A 109 29.60 -30.33 41.32
N ALA A 110 30.66 -29.88 40.64
CA ALA A 110 31.22 -30.58 39.49
C ALA A 110 32.07 -31.82 39.84
N ARG A 111 32.37 -32.03 41.13
CA ARG A 111 33.20 -33.13 41.63
C ARG A 111 32.79 -33.51 43.05
N LEU A 112 32.87 -34.80 43.36
CA LEU A 112 32.71 -35.32 44.72
C LEU A 112 34.07 -35.38 45.42
N THR A 113 34.06 -35.32 46.75
CA THR A 113 35.23 -35.66 47.57
C THR A 113 35.55 -37.16 47.43
N ALA A 114 36.78 -37.56 47.73
CA ALA A 114 37.20 -38.96 47.62
C ALA A 114 36.35 -39.90 48.51
N LEU A 115 35.93 -39.43 49.69
CA LEU A 115 35.07 -40.16 50.62
C LEU A 115 33.65 -40.32 50.07
N ALA A 116 33.05 -39.24 49.57
CA ALA A 116 31.72 -39.28 48.96
C ALA A 116 31.70 -40.14 47.69
N GLN A 117 32.78 -40.12 46.90
CA GLN A 117 32.92 -40.97 45.74
C GLN A 117 32.98 -42.45 46.12
N ALA A 118 33.82 -42.81 47.09
CA ALA A 118 33.94 -44.19 47.56
C ALA A 118 32.61 -44.72 48.13
N TRP A 119 31.87 -43.88 48.86
CA TRP A 119 30.53 -44.24 49.36
C TRP A 119 29.55 -44.50 48.22
N ARG A 120 29.57 -43.65 47.18
CA ARG A 120 28.70 -43.80 46.01
C ARG A 120 29.01 -45.07 45.23
N ASP A 121 30.29 -45.41 45.09
CA ASP A 121 30.73 -46.61 44.39
C ASP A 121 30.33 -47.88 45.16
N ALA A 122 30.26 -47.81 46.50
CA ALA A 122 29.75 -48.88 47.36
C ALA A 122 28.21 -48.99 47.35
N ASN A 123 27.48 -47.92 47.03
CA ASN A 123 26.02 -47.84 47.04
C ASN A 123 25.45 -47.39 45.69
N PRO A 124 25.65 -48.16 44.60
CA PRO A 124 25.34 -47.71 43.23
C PRO A 124 23.85 -47.50 42.96
N THR A 125 22.96 -48.05 43.79
CA THR A 125 21.50 -47.91 43.67
C THR A 125 20.95 -46.65 44.35
N LEU A 126 21.76 -45.98 45.18
CA LEU A 126 21.34 -44.80 45.94
C LEU A 126 21.74 -43.51 45.23
N GLY A 127 20.84 -42.52 45.30
CA GLY A 127 21.04 -41.22 44.69
C GLY A 127 21.96 -40.31 45.50
N LEU A 128 22.39 -39.21 44.87
CA LEU A 128 23.29 -38.24 45.50
C LEU A 128 22.69 -37.54 46.73
N SER A 129 21.37 -37.45 46.78
CA SER A 129 20.61 -36.98 47.95
C SER A 129 20.81 -37.87 49.17
N SER A 130 20.90 -39.19 48.99
CA SER A 130 21.18 -40.14 50.06
C SER A 130 22.60 -40.00 50.59
N VAL A 131 23.57 -39.67 49.72
CA VAL A 131 24.95 -39.35 50.13
C VAL A 131 24.95 -38.15 51.08
N VAL A 132 24.26 -37.06 50.71
CA VAL A 132 24.20 -35.86 51.56
C VAL A 132 23.49 -36.14 52.88
N ALA A 133 22.48 -37.01 52.88
CA ALA A 133 21.77 -37.41 54.10
C ALA A 133 22.64 -38.20 55.07
N ASP A 134 23.42 -39.14 54.55
CA ASP A 134 24.32 -39.98 55.34
C ASP A 134 25.45 -39.16 56.00
N TYR A 135 25.85 -38.06 55.37
CA TYR A 135 26.88 -37.16 55.88
C TYR A 135 26.34 -36.09 56.86
N GLY A 136 25.11 -36.25 57.37
CA GLY A 136 24.53 -35.34 58.37
C GLY A 136 23.73 -34.18 57.80
N GLY A 137 23.30 -34.27 56.54
CA GLY A 137 22.38 -33.31 55.92
C GLY A 137 23.04 -32.09 55.30
N LEU A 138 22.23 -31.07 54.99
CA LEU A 138 22.66 -29.91 54.18
C LEU A 138 23.82 -29.13 54.78
N ASP A 139 23.92 -29.07 56.11
CA ASP A 139 24.99 -28.33 56.81
C ASP A 139 26.39 -28.90 56.53
N ASN A 140 26.45 -30.19 56.15
CA ASN A 140 27.70 -30.91 55.86
C ASN A 140 27.95 -31.14 54.37
N THR A 141 27.24 -30.41 53.49
CA THR A 141 27.40 -30.53 52.02
C THR A 141 28.83 -30.29 51.53
N HIS A 142 29.62 -29.47 52.22
CA HIS A 142 31.02 -29.21 51.93
C HIS A 142 31.93 -30.46 52.09
N LEU A 143 31.50 -31.45 52.89
CA LEU A 143 32.20 -32.74 53.03
C LEU A 143 31.94 -33.68 51.84
N VAL A 144 30.82 -33.50 51.16
CA VAL A 144 30.42 -34.30 50.00
C VAL A 144 30.96 -33.68 48.71
N CYS A 145 30.88 -32.36 48.59
CA CYS A 145 31.29 -31.61 47.42
C CYS A 145 32.12 -30.37 47.81
N PRO A 146 33.35 -30.24 47.30
CA PRO A 146 34.19 -29.06 47.58
C PRO A 146 33.53 -27.75 47.13
N GLU A 147 33.71 -26.67 47.89
CA GLU A 147 33.13 -25.35 47.61
C GLU A 147 33.50 -24.82 46.20
N ASP A 148 34.73 -25.08 45.75
CA ASP A 148 35.20 -24.68 44.41
C ASP A 148 34.47 -25.47 43.30
N GLY A 149 34.13 -26.73 43.57
CA GLY A 149 33.33 -27.59 42.70
C GLY A 149 31.88 -27.11 42.59
N VAL A 150 31.30 -26.67 43.70
CA VAL A 150 29.96 -26.07 43.77
C VAL A 150 29.93 -24.74 43.01
N ALA A 151 30.90 -23.86 43.27
CA ALA A 151 31.00 -22.56 42.58
C ALA A 151 31.26 -22.70 41.07
N ARG A 152 31.98 -23.73 40.64
CA ARG A 152 32.19 -24.03 39.21
C ARG A 152 30.93 -24.56 38.55
N ALA A 153 30.22 -25.49 39.19
CA ALA A 153 28.95 -26.03 38.67
C ALA A 153 27.89 -24.94 38.56
N SER A 154 27.75 -24.09 39.59
CA SER A 154 26.83 -22.96 39.59
C SER A 154 27.15 -21.99 38.44
N ARG A 155 28.41 -21.58 38.25
CA ARG A 155 28.79 -20.71 37.12
C ARG A 155 28.47 -21.32 35.77
N LEU A 156 28.75 -22.62 35.59
CA LEU A 156 28.49 -23.30 34.32
C LEU A 156 26.99 -23.34 34.00
N LEU A 157 26.14 -23.69 34.96
CA LEU A 157 24.68 -23.67 34.81
C LEU A 157 24.17 -22.25 34.52
N THR A 158 24.71 -21.22 35.19
CA THR A 158 24.37 -19.82 34.92
C THR A 158 24.75 -19.40 33.50
N PHE A 159 25.93 -19.77 33.00
CA PHE A 159 26.35 -19.45 31.63
C PHE A 159 25.47 -20.13 30.57
N GLU A 160 25.11 -21.39 30.76
CA GLU A 160 24.24 -22.11 29.83
C GLU A 160 22.81 -21.57 29.83
N LEU A 161 22.29 -21.24 31.01
CA LEU A 161 21.00 -20.56 31.15
C LEU A 161 21.01 -19.19 30.46
N ALA A 162 22.08 -18.42 30.61
CA ALA A 162 22.25 -17.14 29.94
C ALA A 162 22.26 -17.29 28.41
N GLY A 163 23.00 -18.27 27.89
CA GLY A 163 23.06 -18.57 26.45
C GLY A 163 21.71 -19.00 25.88
N LEU A 164 20.94 -19.78 26.64
CA LEU A 164 19.57 -20.16 26.28
C LEU A 164 18.65 -18.93 26.21
N SER A 165 18.67 -18.07 27.23
CA SER A 165 17.84 -16.85 27.28
C SER A 165 18.15 -15.87 26.16
N VAL A 166 19.44 -15.64 25.85
CA VAL A 166 19.86 -14.75 24.76
C VAL A 166 19.39 -15.30 23.41
N SER A 167 19.59 -16.60 23.17
CA SER A 167 19.19 -17.25 21.92
C SER A 167 17.68 -17.20 21.72
N LEU A 168 16.90 -17.35 22.80
CA LEU A 168 15.44 -17.23 22.78
C LEU A 168 14.99 -15.80 22.51
N GLY A 169 15.60 -14.80 23.16
CA GLY A 169 15.31 -13.39 22.94
C GLY A 169 15.57 -12.96 21.49
N VAL A 170 16.68 -13.41 20.92
CA VAL A 170 17.03 -13.16 19.51
C VAL A 170 16.03 -13.81 18.55
N ALA A 171 15.64 -15.06 18.80
CA ALA A 171 14.66 -15.76 17.96
C ALA A 171 13.30 -15.04 17.98
N LEU A 172 12.83 -14.60 19.16
CA LEU A 172 11.57 -13.90 19.31
C LEU A 172 11.59 -12.52 18.63
N ALA A 173 12.62 -11.72 18.85
CA ALA A 173 12.76 -10.40 18.23
C ALA A 173 12.82 -10.49 16.70
N THR A 174 13.53 -11.51 16.17
CA THR A 174 13.61 -11.77 14.73
C THR A 174 12.24 -12.18 14.15
N ALA A 175 11.49 -13.03 14.86
CA ALA A 175 10.17 -13.45 14.44
C ALA A 175 9.18 -12.27 14.39
N VAL A 176 9.17 -11.42 15.41
CA VAL A 176 8.34 -10.20 15.44
C VAL A 176 8.70 -9.26 14.30
N THR A 177 9.99 -9.06 14.02
CA THR A 177 10.43 -8.20 12.92
C THR A 177 9.99 -8.75 11.56
N LEU A 178 10.13 -10.06 11.32
CA LEU A 178 9.63 -10.70 10.10
C LEU A 178 8.11 -10.54 9.92
N LEU A 179 7.35 -10.52 11.02
CA LEU A 179 5.90 -10.28 11.01
C LEU A 179 5.54 -8.80 10.78
N ALA A 180 6.37 -7.87 11.26
CA ALA A 180 6.14 -6.43 11.15
C ALA A 180 6.60 -5.81 9.82
N THR A 181 7.54 -6.44 9.10
CA THR A 181 8.08 -5.89 7.84
C THR A 181 7.23 -6.10 6.58
N ASP A 182 5.94 -6.44 6.68
CA ASP A 182 5.09 -6.56 5.48
C ASP A 182 4.68 -5.15 4.97
N GLU A 183 5.42 -4.66 3.97
CA GLU A 183 4.72 -4.10 2.81
C GLU A 183 3.86 -5.21 2.17
N PRO A 184 2.72 -4.88 1.55
CA PRO A 184 1.79 -5.88 1.03
C PRO A 184 2.41 -6.72 -0.10
N ILE A 185 2.93 -7.91 0.22
CA ILE A 185 3.42 -8.87 -0.77
C ILE A 185 2.28 -9.79 -1.21
N GLN A 186 1.90 -9.63 -2.49
CA GLN A 186 1.05 -10.51 -3.27
C GLN A 186 1.47 -12.00 -3.12
N PRO A 187 0.52 -12.94 -2.99
CA PRO A 187 0.83 -14.34 -2.70
C PRO A 187 1.63 -15.00 -3.83
N ARG A 188 2.78 -15.60 -3.50
CA ARG A 188 3.41 -16.64 -4.34
C ARG A 188 2.88 -17.99 -3.89
N THR A 189 2.01 -18.60 -4.70
CA THR A 189 1.61 -20.01 -4.60
C THR A 189 2.55 -20.84 -5.46
N THR A 190 3.23 -21.81 -4.86
CA THR A 190 3.77 -23.00 -5.53
C THR A 190 2.63 -24.00 -5.72
N SER A 191 1.73 -23.65 -6.62
CA SER A 191 1.03 -24.57 -7.50
C SER A 191 1.43 -24.11 -8.90
N ALA A 192 1.37 -24.98 -9.92
CA ALA A 192 1.36 -24.49 -11.29
C ALA A 192 0.10 -23.62 -11.46
N ASN A 193 0.17 -22.35 -11.05
CA ASN A 193 -0.93 -21.43 -11.21
C ASN A 193 -1.01 -21.16 -12.70
N LEU A 194 -2.09 -21.65 -13.29
CA LEU A 194 -2.49 -21.26 -14.64
C LEU A 194 -2.66 -19.73 -14.70
N GLU A 195 -3.11 -19.14 -13.59
CA GLU A 195 -3.28 -17.70 -13.43
C GLU A 195 -1.94 -16.96 -13.39
N LYS A 196 -1.79 -15.98 -14.28
CA LYS A 196 -0.60 -15.13 -14.41
C LYS A 196 -1.01 -13.67 -14.45
N ILE A 197 -0.29 -12.82 -13.72
CA ILE A 197 -0.35 -11.37 -13.94
C ILE A 197 0.37 -11.08 -15.25
N VAL A 198 -0.39 -10.77 -16.30
CA VAL A 198 0.16 -10.43 -17.63
C VAL A 198 0.59 -8.97 -17.68
N ARG A 199 -0.19 -8.07 -17.08
CA ARG A 199 0.05 -6.63 -17.04
C ARG A 199 0.30 -6.18 -15.61
N GLN A 200 1.54 -5.90 -15.27
CA GLN A 200 1.93 -5.50 -13.90
C GLN A 200 1.26 -4.21 -13.41
N ARG A 201 0.85 -3.34 -14.33
CA ARG A 201 0.16 -2.07 -14.04
C ARG A 201 -1.37 -2.17 -14.01
N ALA A 202 -1.95 -3.27 -14.49
CA ALA A 202 -3.39 -3.47 -14.40
C ALA A 202 -3.77 -3.74 -12.95
N VAL A 203 -4.58 -2.86 -12.37
CA VAL A 203 -5.00 -2.94 -10.97
C VAL A 203 -6.31 -3.73 -10.85
N PHE A 204 -6.41 -4.56 -9.81
CA PHE A 204 -7.67 -5.15 -9.41
C PHE A 204 -8.51 -4.08 -8.71
N VAL A 205 -9.73 -3.86 -9.20
CA VAL A 205 -10.69 -2.92 -8.62
C VAL A 205 -11.85 -3.67 -8.00
N ASP A 206 -12.30 -3.22 -6.83
CA ASP A 206 -13.53 -3.74 -6.23
C ASP A 206 -14.75 -3.29 -7.05
N VAL A 207 -15.61 -4.24 -7.43
CA VAL A 207 -16.72 -4.00 -8.36
C VAL A 207 -17.71 -2.99 -7.79
N GLN A 208 -18.05 -3.09 -6.50
CA GLN A 208 -19.04 -2.20 -5.91
C GLN A 208 -18.50 -0.78 -5.76
N THR A 209 -17.24 -0.65 -5.36
CA THR A 209 -16.55 0.63 -5.25
C THR A 209 -16.41 1.29 -6.62
N TRP A 210 -15.94 0.55 -7.63
CA TRP A 210 -15.77 1.08 -8.98
C TRP A 210 -17.11 1.53 -9.58
N ARG A 211 -18.20 0.77 -9.41
CA ARG A 211 -19.54 1.16 -9.86
C ARG A 211 -20.05 2.44 -9.18
N ARG A 212 -19.82 2.60 -7.87
CA ARG A 212 -20.20 3.84 -7.15
C ARG A 212 -19.42 5.05 -7.64
N GLU A 213 -18.12 4.89 -7.85
CA GLU A 213 -17.27 5.97 -8.38
C GLU A 213 -17.63 6.32 -9.82
N LEU A 214 -17.97 5.34 -10.66
CA LEU A 214 -18.46 5.60 -12.02
C LEU A 214 -19.76 6.42 -11.99
N SER A 215 -20.72 6.04 -11.14
CA SER A 215 -21.96 6.80 -10.94
C SER A 215 -21.69 8.23 -10.43
N ARG A 216 -20.63 8.45 -9.65
CA ARG A 216 -20.19 9.81 -9.28
C ARG A 216 -19.67 10.55 -10.52
N CYS A 217 -18.77 9.94 -11.28
CA CYS A 217 -18.20 10.54 -12.50
C CYS A 217 -19.26 10.92 -13.54
N GLU A 218 -20.24 10.05 -13.80
CA GLU A 218 -21.33 10.28 -14.75
C GLU A 218 -22.07 11.59 -14.50
N SER A 219 -22.34 11.91 -13.23
CA SER A 219 -23.00 13.15 -12.84
C SER A 219 -22.10 14.38 -12.96
N THR A 220 -20.78 14.23 -13.01
CA THR A 220 -19.84 15.37 -13.08
C THR A 220 -19.47 15.79 -14.50
N VAL A 221 -19.80 14.96 -15.50
CA VAL A 221 -19.50 15.24 -16.92
C VAL A 221 -20.71 15.87 -17.59
N CYS A 222 -20.46 16.84 -18.46
CA CYS A 222 -21.48 17.57 -19.20
C CYS A 222 -21.16 17.65 -20.69
N ARG A 223 -22.22 17.78 -21.49
CA ARG A 223 -22.13 18.15 -22.90
C ARG A 223 -22.03 19.67 -22.97
N VAL A 224 -20.97 20.16 -23.62
CA VAL A 224 -20.80 21.58 -23.92
C VAL A 224 -21.55 21.88 -25.20
N GLU A 225 -22.47 22.84 -25.13
CA GLU A 225 -23.31 23.23 -26.25
C GLU A 225 -23.09 24.70 -26.56
N VAL A 226 -22.94 25.00 -27.85
CA VAL A 226 -22.79 26.37 -28.35
C VAL A 226 -23.98 26.73 -29.23
N ARG A 227 -24.35 28.00 -29.23
CA ARG A 227 -25.42 28.51 -30.08
C ARG A 227 -24.85 28.98 -31.41
N ARG A 228 -25.29 28.36 -32.51
CA ARG A 228 -24.94 28.73 -33.89
C ARG A 228 -26.20 28.87 -34.72
N ASN A 229 -26.36 29.99 -35.41
CA ASN A 229 -27.54 30.31 -36.23
C ASN A 229 -28.86 30.13 -35.46
N GLY A 230 -28.90 30.57 -34.19
CA GLY A 230 -30.07 30.44 -33.32
C GLY A 230 -30.37 29.04 -32.79
N GLN A 231 -29.58 28.03 -33.16
CA GLN A 231 -29.75 26.64 -32.71
C GLN A 231 -28.61 26.21 -31.79
N TRP A 232 -28.95 25.42 -30.77
CA TRP A 232 -27.98 24.79 -29.90
C TRP A 232 -27.37 23.56 -30.56
N ARG A 233 -26.05 23.53 -30.62
CA ARG A 233 -25.29 22.42 -31.19
C ARG A 233 -24.25 21.92 -30.18
N PRO A 234 -24.00 20.60 -30.13
CA PRO A 234 -22.89 20.08 -29.35
C PRO A 234 -21.56 20.62 -29.90
N ALA A 235 -20.67 21.04 -29.02
CA ALA A 235 -19.33 21.52 -29.36
C ALA A 235 -18.22 20.68 -28.72
N GLY A 236 -18.50 20.07 -27.57
CA GLY A 236 -17.50 19.33 -26.81
C GLY A 236 -18.09 18.68 -25.57
N THR A 237 -17.18 18.21 -24.72
CA THR A 237 -17.44 17.68 -23.39
C THR A 237 -16.74 18.58 -22.36
N GLY A 238 -17.26 18.63 -21.15
CA GLY A 238 -16.61 19.27 -20.01
C GLY A 238 -16.93 18.52 -18.73
N PHE A 239 -16.23 18.84 -17.65
CA PHE A 239 -16.49 18.21 -16.35
C PHE A 239 -16.25 19.17 -15.19
N LEU A 240 -16.95 18.92 -14.08
CA LEU A 240 -16.80 19.72 -12.88
C LEU A 240 -15.44 19.47 -12.21
N VAL A 241 -14.79 20.56 -11.82
CA VAL A 241 -13.51 20.61 -11.09
C VAL A 241 -13.61 21.41 -9.79
N GLY A 242 -14.81 21.89 -9.48
CA GLY A 242 -15.18 22.59 -8.24
C GLY A 242 -16.70 22.71 -8.12
N ALA A 243 -17.17 23.39 -7.09
CA ALA A 243 -18.61 23.59 -6.85
C ALA A 243 -19.33 24.25 -8.04
N ASP A 244 -18.69 25.22 -8.69
CA ASP A 244 -19.22 26.02 -9.79
C ASP A 244 -18.23 26.12 -10.97
N LEU A 245 -17.22 25.25 -11.04
CA LEU A 245 -16.15 25.32 -12.04
C LEU A 245 -16.21 24.13 -12.99
N VAL A 246 -16.30 24.39 -14.29
CA VAL A 246 -16.22 23.38 -15.36
C VAL A 246 -14.92 23.53 -16.12
N MET A 247 -14.20 22.43 -16.32
CA MET A 247 -13.04 22.34 -17.19
C MET A 247 -13.45 21.77 -18.56
N THR A 248 -12.96 22.38 -19.63
CA THR A 248 -13.08 21.91 -21.02
C THR A 248 -11.86 22.42 -21.81
N ASN A 249 -11.88 22.28 -23.13
CA ASN A 249 -10.82 22.77 -24.00
C ASN A 249 -10.96 24.26 -24.34
N HIS A 250 -9.83 24.94 -24.50
CA HIS A 250 -9.83 26.34 -24.93
C HIS A 250 -10.46 26.47 -26.31
N HIS A 251 -10.11 25.61 -27.27
CA HIS A 251 -10.70 25.69 -28.61
C HIS A 251 -12.23 25.48 -28.63
N VAL A 252 -12.81 24.79 -27.63
CA VAL A 252 -14.27 24.61 -27.51
C VAL A 252 -14.94 25.93 -27.11
N VAL A 253 -14.39 26.65 -26.13
CA VAL A 253 -14.93 27.95 -25.71
C VAL A 253 -14.57 29.07 -26.68
N ALA A 254 -13.44 28.97 -27.40
CA ALA A 254 -13.03 29.94 -28.41
C ALA A 254 -14.07 30.12 -29.54
N LEU A 255 -14.94 29.12 -29.75
CA LEU A 255 -16.07 29.20 -30.68
C LEU A 255 -17.07 30.32 -30.35
N VAL A 256 -17.06 30.84 -29.12
CA VAL A 256 -17.99 31.87 -28.63
C VAL A 256 -17.28 33.13 -28.11
N LEU A 257 -15.97 33.29 -28.33
CA LEU A 257 -15.19 34.44 -27.85
C LEU A 257 -14.97 35.55 -28.90
N GLY A 258 -15.58 35.44 -30.08
CA GLY A 258 -15.42 36.39 -31.19
C GLY A 258 -16.41 37.56 -31.19
N GLU A 259 -16.14 38.58 -32.02
CA GLU A 259 -17.04 39.72 -32.22
C GLU A 259 -18.43 39.26 -32.72
N GLY A 260 -19.49 39.65 -32.01
CA GLY A 260 -20.86 39.22 -32.28
C GLY A 260 -21.34 37.97 -31.52
N ALA A 261 -20.55 37.47 -30.57
CA ALA A 261 -21.00 36.42 -29.65
C ALA A 261 -22.22 36.87 -28.84
N ALA A 262 -23.26 36.04 -28.81
CA ALA A 262 -24.44 36.31 -28.03
C ALA A 262 -24.19 35.99 -26.55
N ALA A 263 -24.78 36.77 -25.66
CA ALA A 263 -24.79 36.57 -24.21
C ALA A 263 -25.24 35.15 -23.77
N ASP A 264 -25.98 34.44 -24.62
CA ASP A 264 -26.49 33.08 -24.40
C ASP A 264 -25.84 32.06 -25.35
N ALA A 265 -24.57 32.25 -25.70
CA ALA A 265 -23.90 31.41 -26.70
C ALA A 265 -23.34 30.09 -26.17
N LEU A 266 -23.21 29.91 -24.86
CA LEU A 266 -22.57 28.74 -24.24
C LEU A 266 -23.41 28.19 -23.10
N ARG A 267 -23.56 26.86 -23.05
CA ARG A 267 -24.17 26.18 -21.91
C ARG A 267 -23.59 24.78 -21.69
N PHE A 268 -23.79 24.28 -20.48
CA PHE A 268 -23.31 22.99 -20.02
C PHE A 268 -24.51 22.12 -19.65
N ARG A 269 -24.75 21.04 -20.40
CA ARG A 269 -25.84 20.10 -20.14
C ARG A 269 -25.30 18.87 -19.41
N PHE A 270 -25.65 18.76 -18.14
CA PHE A 270 -25.40 17.57 -17.33
C PHE A 270 -26.54 16.58 -17.48
N ASP A 271 -26.34 15.37 -16.95
CA ASP A 271 -27.35 14.33 -16.87
C ASP A 271 -27.95 13.93 -18.23
N PHE A 272 -27.16 14.04 -19.31
CA PHE A 272 -27.57 13.73 -20.67
C PHE A 272 -27.18 12.28 -21.03
N PHE A 273 -28.09 11.34 -20.78
CA PHE A 273 -27.89 9.90 -20.87
C PHE A 273 -28.87 9.25 -21.84
N ALA A 274 -28.55 8.04 -22.30
CA ALA A 274 -29.50 7.22 -23.04
C ALA A 274 -30.53 6.63 -22.06
N VAL A 275 -31.80 6.70 -22.42
CA VAL A 275 -32.94 6.18 -21.65
C VAL A 275 -33.47 4.93 -22.34
N ALA A 276 -34.20 4.09 -21.60
CA ALA A 276 -34.86 2.91 -22.16
C ALA A 276 -35.70 3.28 -23.39
N GLY A 277 -35.54 2.53 -24.49
CA GLY A 277 -36.16 2.84 -25.79
C GLY A 277 -35.32 3.69 -26.75
N GLY A 278 -34.09 4.06 -26.37
CA GLY A 278 -33.14 4.75 -27.25
C GLY A 278 -33.30 6.27 -27.32
N ALA A 279 -34.27 6.83 -26.59
CA ALA A 279 -34.38 8.28 -26.40
C ALA A 279 -33.26 8.80 -25.49
N ALA A 280 -32.88 10.07 -25.65
CA ALA A 280 -31.95 10.74 -24.74
C ALA A 280 -32.72 11.46 -23.63
N SER A 281 -32.15 11.52 -22.42
CA SER A 281 -32.70 12.34 -21.34
C SER A 281 -32.63 13.83 -21.72
N GLY A 282 -33.52 14.64 -21.15
CA GLY A 282 -33.46 16.10 -21.32
C GLY A 282 -32.20 16.70 -20.71
N GLY A 283 -31.64 16.10 -19.66
CA GLY A 283 -30.51 16.65 -18.90
C GLY A 283 -30.83 17.94 -18.15
N VAL A 284 -29.85 18.46 -17.42
CA VAL A 284 -29.94 19.70 -16.64
C VAL A 284 -28.95 20.73 -17.19
N VAL A 285 -29.43 21.92 -17.52
CA VAL A 285 -28.63 22.98 -18.14
C VAL A 285 -28.10 23.95 -17.10
N PHE A 286 -26.82 24.30 -17.23
CA PHE A 286 -26.15 25.36 -16.51
C PHE A 286 -25.50 26.32 -17.49
N GLU A 287 -25.53 27.61 -17.14
CA GLU A 287 -24.97 28.69 -17.94
C GLU A 287 -23.74 29.27 -17.21
N PRO A 288 -22.80 29.89 -17.94
CA PRO A 288 -21.71 30.67 -17.36
C PRO A 288 -22.22 31.77 -16.42
N VAL A 289 -21.42 32.18 -15.44
CA VAL A 289 -21.76 33.29 -14.52
C VAL A 289 -21.91 34.63 -15.24
N ASP A 290 -21.21 34.77 -16.37
CA ASP A 290 -21.18 35.95 -17.19
C ASP A 290 -21.34 35.56 -18.66
N ALA A 291 -22.34 36.18 -19.26
CA ALA A 291 -22.78 35.98 -20.63
C ALA A 291 -21.69 36.33 -21.66
N ASP A 292 -20.93 37.39 -21.37
CA ASP A 292 -19.86 37.88 -22.25
C ASP A 292 -18.53 37.14 -22.01
N MET A 293 -18.56 36.05 -21.24
CA MET A 293 -17.45 35.16 -20.89
C MET A 293 -16.25 35.82 -20.19
N THR A 294 -16.27 37.14 -19.99
CA THR A 294 -15.15 37.94 -19.49
C THR A 294 -14.85 37.61 -18.04
N LEU A 295 -15.90 37.46 -17.23
CA LEU A 295 -15.77 37.03 -15.83
C LEU A 295 -15.94 35.51 -15.66
N ALA A 296 -16.45 34.82 -16.69
CA ALA A 296 -16.71 33.40 -16.61
C ALA A 296 -15.44 32.56 -16.80
N ILE A 297 -14.52 32.95 -17.69
CA ILE A 297 -13.27 32.22 -17.87
C ILE A 297 -12.29 32.63 -16.77
N VAL A 298 -12.05 31.73 -15.81
CA VAL A 298 -11.21 31.99 -14.64
C VAL A 298 -9.76 31.52 -14.82
N ALA A 299 -9.52 30.63 -15.78
CA ALA A 299 -8.19 30.23 -16.21
C ALA A 299 -8.26 29.62 -17.61
N GLN A 300 -7.26 29.87 -18.46
CA GLN A 300 -7.20 29.29 -19.80
C GLN A 300 -5.79 29.23 -20.38
N SER A 301 -5.62 28.42 -21.43
CA SER A 301 -4.39 28.32 -22.20
C SER A 301 -4.73 27.90 -23.63
N PRO A 302 -4.20 28.58 -24.67
CA PRO A 302 -4.48 28.26 -26.06
C PRO A 302 -3.92 26.88 -26.49
N PRO A 303 -4.37 26.32 -27.62
CA PRO A 303 -3.76 25.14 -28.23
C PRO A 303 -2.37 25.44 -28.80
N SER A 304 -1.53 24.40 -28.93
CA SER A 304 -0.27 24.51 -29.64
C SER A 304 -0.47 24.18 -31.11
N ARG A 305 0.23 24.92 -31.99
CA ARG A 305 0.28 24.59 -33.43
C ARG A 305 0.84 23.19 -33.69
N ALA A 306 1.65 22.65 -32.79
CA ALA A 306 2.19 21.30 -32.90
C ALA A 306 1.13 20.21 -32.82
N ASP A 307 -0.04 20.51 -32.24
CA ASP A 307 -1.13 19.54 -32.10
C ASP A 307 -1.93 19.35 -33.40
N GLU A 308 -1.78 20.26 -34.38
CA GLU A 308 -2.47 20.26 -35.67
C GLU A 308 -1.60 19.72 -36.82
N LEU A 309 -0.31 19.46 -36.56
CA LEU A 309 0.67 19.11 -37.57
C LEU A 309 1.34 17.77 -37.26
N PRO A 310 1.85 17.04 -38.27
CA PRO A 310 2.62 15.83 -38.04
C PRO A 310 3.84 16.05 -37.12
N ASP A 311 4.26 14.99 -36.44
CA ASP A 311 5.38 15.04 -35.50
C ASP A 311 6.65 15.65 -36.11
N GLY A 312 7.22 16.63 -35.41
CA GLY A 312 8.43 17.33 -35.84
C GLY A 312 8.21 18.47 -36.85
N ALA A 313 6.99 18.71 -37.32
CA ALA A 313 6.68 19.80 -38.24
C ALA A 313 6.52 21.18 -37.57
N ALA A 314 6.46 21.22 -36.24
CA ALA A 314 6.43 22.45 -35.43
C ALA A 314 7.22 22.27 -34.12
N PRO A 315 7.61 23.37 -33.45
CA PRO A 315 8.21 23.31 -32.12
C PRO A 315 7.28 22.59 -31.13
N PRO A 316 7.81 21.84 -30.15
CA PRO A 316 6.99 21.14 -29.17
C PRO A 316 6.15 22.15 -28.35
N PRO A 317 4.96 21.74 -27.87
CA PRO A 317 4.11 22.61 -27.04
C PRO A 317 4.86 23.15 -25.83
N THR A 318 4.54 24.38 -25.42
CA THR A 318 5.06 25.02 -24.20
C THR A 318 4.10 24.86 -23.01
N ASP A 319 4.53 25.29 -21.82
CA ASP A 319 3.70 25.24 -20.61
C ASP A 319 2.49 26.20 -20.63
N ASP A 320 2.45 27.08 -21.63
CA ASP A 320 1.36 28.04 -21.85
C ASP A 320 0.50 27.68 -23.08
N GLU A 321 0.74 26.51 -23.70
CA GLU A 321 -0.02 25.96 -24.83
C GLU A 321 -0.61 24.58 -24.47
N LEU A 322 -1.57 24.58 -23.55
CA LEU A 322 -2.19 23.40 -22.94
C LEU A 322 -3.67 23.23 -23.31
N ASP A 323 -4.22 24.08 -24.19
CA ASP A 323 -5.58 23.98 -24.74
C ASP A 323 -6.69 23.74 -23.71
N PHE A 324 -6.67 24.40 -22.56
CA PHE A 324 -7.73 24.25 -21.55
C PHE A 324 -8.44 25.56 -21.28
N ALA A 325 -9.67 25.48 -20.81
CA ALA A 325 -10.41 26.59 -20.22
C ALA A 325 -11.18 26.10 -18.99
N VAL A 326 -11.18 26.92 -17.94
CA VAL A 326 -12.00 26.72 -16.74
C VAL A 326 -13.05 27.82 -16.70
N VAL A 327 -14.32 27.42 -16.76
CA VAL A 327 -15.48 28.30 -16.82
C VAL A 327 -16.25 28.22 -15.51
N ARG A 328 -16.54 29.39 -14.93
CA ARG A 328 -17.40 29.54 -13.77
C ARG A 328 -18.87 29.57 -14.19
N LEU A 329 -19.69 28.74 -13.54
CA LEU A 329 -21.12 28.64 -13.74
C LEU A 329 -21.88 29.67 -12.89
N ALA A 330 -23.04 30.12 -13.36
CA ALA A 330 -23.94 31.01 -12.62
C ALA A 330 -24.53 30.34 -11.35
N LYS A 331 -24.60 29.01 -11.33
CA LYS A 331 -25.08 28.22 -10.19
C LYS A 331 -24.06 27.13 -9.84
N PRO A 332 -23.90 26.80 -8.56
CA PRO A 332 -22.90 25.81 -8.12
C PRO A 332 -23.38 24.38 -8.39
N ALA A 333 -23.32 23.94 -9.65
CA ALA A 333 -23.78 22.64 -10.10
C ALA A 333 -23.24 21.46 -9.26
N GLY A 334 -22.01 21.56 -8.76
CA GLY A 334 -21.35 20.56 -7.92
C GLY A 334 -22.00 20.37 -6.54
N THR A 335 -22.62 21.39 -5.96
CA THR A 335 -23.27 21.30 -4.64
C THR A 335 -24.77 21.04 -4.73
N LEU A 336 -25.37 21.19 -5.92
CA LEU A 336 -26.79 20.95 -6.12
C LEU A 336 -27.10 19.46 -6.11
N ALA A 337 -28.27 19.12 -5.56
CA ALA A 337 -28.81 17.78 -5.56
C ALA A 337 -29.17 17.34 -6.99
N ILE A 338 -28.85 16.11 -7.34
CA ILE A 338 -29.21 15.52 -8.64
C ILE A 338 -30.70 15.13 -8.61
N ALA A 339 -31.46 15.68 -9.55
CA ALA A 339 -32.83 15.25 -9.83
C ALA A 339 -32.78 14.03 -10.77
N SER A 340 -32.81 12.83 -10.19
CA SER A 340 -32.79 11.56 -10.92
C SER A 340 -33.96 10.68 -10.49
N GLU A 341 -34.47 9.86 -11.41
CA GLU A 341 -35.41 8.78 -11.09
C GLU A 341 -34.72 7.59 -10.42
N ASP A 342 -33.39 7.49 -10.55
CA ASP A 342 -32.58 6.47 -9.88
C ASP A 342 -32.41 6.83 -8.39
N PRO A 343 -32.98 6.05 -7.45
CA PRO A 343 -32.90 6.32 -6.02
C PRO A 343 -31.47 6.26 -5.46
N THR A 344 -30.52 5.64 -6.18
CA THR A 344 -29.11 5.60 -5.78
C THR A 344 -28.36 6.90 -6.07
N VAL A 345 -28.92 7.76 -6.93
CA VAL A 345 -28.35 9.03 -7.36
C VAL A 345 -29.19 10.23 -6.88
N ALA A 346 -30.50 10.05 -6.80
CA ALA A 346 -31.46 11.09 -6.42
C ALA A 346 -31.10 11.76 -5.08
N GLY A 347 -31.11 13.09 -5.05
CA GLY A 347 -30.86 13.86 -3.83
C GLY A 347 -29.39 14.00 -3.44
N ARG A 348 -28.47 13.23 -4.06
CA ARG A 348 -27.03 13.34 -3.81
C ARG A 348 -26.50 14.64 -4.43
N ALA A 349 -25.55 15.29 -3.76
CA ALA A 349 -24.77 16.37 -4.38
C ALA A 349 -23.96 15.81 -5.57
N ARG A 350 -23.85 16.58 -6.65
CA ARG A 350 -23.15 16.18 -7.87
C ARG A 350 -21.65 15.95 -7.65
N GLY A 351 -21.01 16.75 -6.81
CA GLY A 351 -19.57 16.73 -6.59
C GLY A 351 -18.79 17.23 -7.81
N TRP A 352 -17.50 16.91 -7.84
CA TRP A 352 -16.58 17.26 -8.94
C TRP A 352 -15.43 16.25 -9.00
N LEU A 353 -14.69 16.26 -10.10
CA LEU A 353 -13.50 15.43 -10.26
C LEU A 353 -12.28 16.13 -9.66
N HIS A 354 -11.42 15.36 -8.99
CA HIS A 354 -10.25 15.89 -8.31
C HIS A 354 -9.13 16.22 -9.33
N VAL A 355 -8.82 17.51 -9.45
CA VAL A 355 -7.68 18.00 -10.25
C VAL A 355 -6.43 18.03 -9.38
N ARG A 356 -5.61 16.98 -9.48
CA ARG A 356 -4.37 16.86 -8.70
C ARG A 356 -3.26 17.74 -9.27
N GLU A 357 -2.52 18.35 -8.36
CA GLU A 357 -1.38 19.22 -8.70
C GLU A 357 -0.06 18.46 -8.86
N ASP A 358 0.07 17.31 -8.22
CA ASP A 358 1.20 16.41 -8.36
C ASP A 358 0.91 15.30 -9.37
N SER A 359 1.97 14.81 -10.01
CA SER A 359 1.91 13.57 -10.79
C SER A 359 2.07 12.33 -9.92
N ALA A 360 2.24 12.49 -8.60
CA ALA A 360 2.56 11.40 -7.68
C ALA A 360 1.32 10.49 -7.50
N GLY A 361 1.44 9.25 -7.95
CA GLY A 361 0.34 8.28 -7.87
C GLY A 361 -0.67 8.38 -9.02
N LEU A 362 -0.51 9.32 -9.96
CA LEU A 362 -1.22 9.31 -11.24
C LEU A 362 -0.51 8.34 -12.19
N LEU A 363 -1.18 7.26 -12.55
CA LEU A 363 -0.64 6.27 -13.48
C LEU A 363 -0.87 6.73 -14.92
N VAL A 364 0.17 7.27 -15.55
CA VAL A 364 0.11 7.71 -16.96
C VAL A 364 1.11 6.96 -17.85
N ASP A 365 1.90 6.05 -17.28
CA ASP A 365 2.90 5.26 -17.98
C ASP A 365 2.34 4.46 -19.16
N LYS A 366 3.15 4.27 -20.21
CA LYS A 366 2.84 3.36 -21.34
C LYS A 366 2.26 2.02 -20.88
N GLY A 367 1.18 1.61 -21.53
CA GLY A 367 0.43 0.39 -21.27
C GLY A 367 -0.48 0.44 -20.05
N THR A 368 -0.75 1.63 -19.47
CA THR A 368 -1.76 1.80 -18.40
C THR A 368 -3.16 1.87 -18.99
N ASP A 369 -4.13 1.27 -18.31
CA ASP A 369 -5.55 1.36 -18.70
C ASP A 369 -6.07 2.79 -18.54
N LEU A 370 -6.76 3.26 -19.56
CA LEU A 370 -7.34 4.59 -19.65
C LEU A 370 -8.81 4.49 -20.05
N PHE A 371 -9.63 5.31 -19.42
CA PHE A 371 -11.05 5.40 -19.68
C PHE A 371 -11.37 6.84 -20.09
N VAL A 372 -12.19 7.04 -21.12
CA VAL A 372 -12.62 8.39 -21.51
C VAL A 372 -14.13 8.45 -21.43
N LEU A 373 -14.63 9.37 -20.60
CA LEU A 373 -16.06 9.60 -20.35
C LEU A 373 -16.49 10.84 -21.14
N GLN A 374 -17.39 10.67 -22.12
CA GLN A 374 -17.51 11.61 -23.23
C GLN A 374 -18.90 11.69 -23.87
N HIS A 375 -19.16 12.78 -24.60
CA HIS A 375 -20.31 12.95 -25.49
C HIS A 375 -19.88 12.89 -26.97
N PRO A 376 -19.55 11.70 -27.50
CA PRO A 376 -19.04 11.57 -28.86
C PRO A 376 -20.14 11.91 -29.86
N SER A 377 -19.83 12.70 -30.89
CA SER A 377 -20.77 13.30 -31.83
C SER A 377 -21.93 14.06 -31.17
N GLY A 378 -21.74 14.50 -29.92
CA GLY A 378 -22.79 15.11 -29.10
C GLY A 378 -23.86 14.12 -28.63
N GLU A 379 -23.66 12.81 -28.77
CA GLU A 379 -24.58 11.79 -28.30
C GLU A 379 -24.65 11.73 -26.76
N PRO A 380 -25.62 11.00 -26.18
CA PRO A 380 -25.67 10.77 -24.75
C PRO A 380 -24.36 10.18 -24.21
N LEU A 381 -24.08 10.40 -22.92
CA LEU A 381 -22.80 10.08 -22.29
C LEU A 381 -22.37 8.63 -22.55
N LYS A 382 -21.12 8.45 -22.99
CA LYS A 382 -20.51 7.14 -23.26
C LYS A 382 -19.16 7.01 -22.58
N LEU A 383 -18.82 5.78 -22.23
CA LEU A 383 -17.51 5.40 -21.72
C LEU A 383 -16.78 4.58 -22.78
N THR A 384 -15.54 4.95 -23.08
CA THR A 384 -14.63 4.16 -23.93
C THR A 384 -13.39 3.72 -23.15
N PHE A 385 -12.74 2.67 -23.62
CA PHE A 385 -11.62 2.02 -22.97
C PHE A 385 -10.43 2.01 -23.92
N GLY A 386 -9.23 2.19 -23.38
CA GLY A 386 -7.99 2.10 -24.15
C GLY A 386 -6.79 2.04 -23.25
N GLN A 387 -5.61 2.24 -23.85
CA GLN A 387 -4.36 2.24 -23.11
C GLN A 387 -3.50 3.42 -23.52
N THR A 388 -2.74 3.95 -22.57
CA THR A 388 -1.68 4.92 -22.85
C THR A 388 -0.61 4.29 -23.75
N LEU A 389 -0.34 4.92 -24.89
CA LEU A 389 0.65 4.49 -25.87
C LEU A 389 2.03 5.12 -25.63
N ALA A 390 2.04 6.41 -25.28
CA ALA A 390 3.25 7.17 -25.00
C ALA A 390 2.96 8.34 -24.04
N VAL A 391 3.92 8.62 -23.16
CA VAL A 391 3.94 9.83 -22.34
C VAL A 391 5.00 10.75 -22.92
N LEU A 392 4.56 11.85 -23.49
CA LEU A 392 5.41 12.94 -23.94
C LEU A 392 5.52 13.97 -22.81
N GLU A 393 6.34 15.00 -22.99
CA GLU A 393 6.61 15.98 -21.92
C GLU A 393 5.33 16.70 -21.41
N ARG A 394 4.45 17.09 -22.35
CA ARG A 394 3.21 17.85 -22.10
C ARG A 394 1.95 17.21 -22.71
N ARG A 395 2.07 16.01 -23.28
CA ARG A 395 0.98 15.27 -23.92
C ARG A 395 1.05 13.80 -23.56
N VAL A 396 -0.09 13.14 -23.55
CA VAL A 396 -0.21 11.70 -23.37
C VAL A 396 -0.97 11.15 -24.56
N ARG A 397 -0.39 10.19 -25.27
CA ARG A 397 -1.06 9.49 -26.38
C ARG A 397 -1.68 8.21 -25.89
N TYR A 398 -2.85 7.85 -26.41
CA TYR A 398 -3.59 6.65 -26.02
C TYR A 398 -4.46 6.11 -27.15
N SER A 399 -4.86 4.85 -27.02
CA SER A 399 -5.56 4.08 -28.05
C SER A 399 -7.09 4.04 -27.87
N THR A 400 -7.71 5.14 -27.46
CA THR A 400 -9.18 5.20 -27.25
C THR A 400 -9.89 5.72 -28.49
N ASN A 401 -11.09 5.23 -28.79
CA ASN A 401 -11.91 5.82 -29.84
C ASN A 401 -12.57 7.10 -29.35
N THR A 402 -12.44 8.18 -30.12
CA THR A 402 -13.09 9.47 -29.90
C THR A 402 -13.68 9.95 -31.22
N LEU A 403 -14.72 10.77 -31.13
CA LEU A 403 -15.34 11.46 -32.27
C LEU A 403 -15.43 12.95 -31.96
N GLU A 404 -15.78 13.77 -32.96
CA GLU A 404 -16.11 15.18 -32.75
C GLU A 404 -17.07 15.34 -31.55
N GLY A 405 -16.86 16.32 -30.66
CA GLY A 405 -17.63 16.44 -29.41
C GLY A 405 -17.00 15.75 -28.20
N SER A 406 -15.96 14.94 -28.38
CA SER A 406 -15.18 14.35 -27.27
C SER A 406 -14.17 15.33 -26.67
N SER A 407 -13.80 16.40 -27.39
CA SER A 407 -12.87 17.43 -26.89
C SER A 407 -13.34 17.97 -25.54
N GLY A 408 -12.47 17.94 -24.54
CA GLY A 408 -12.75 18.36 -23.17
C GLY A 408 -13.19 17.25 -22.23
N SER A 409 -13.22 16.00 -22.71
CA SER A 409 -13.50 14.85 -21.87
C SER A 409 -12.40 14.57 -20.85
N PRO A 410 -12.76 14.18 -19.61
CA PRO A 410 -11.80 13.67 -18.65
C PRO A 410 -11.30 12.29 -19.10
N CYS A 411 -9.98 12.15 -19.12
CA CYS A 411 -9.31 10.85 -19.23
C CYS A 411 -9.06 10.34 -17.81
N LEU A 412 -9.56 9.16 -17.49
CA LEU A 412 -9.55 8.57 -16.16
C LEU A 412 -8.63 7.34 -16.12
N ASP A 413 -7.99 7.09 -14.99
CA ASP A 413 -7.31 5.82 -14.72
C ASP A 413 -8.30 4.72 -14.29
N ALA A 414 -7.79 3.52 -14.00
CA ALA A 414 -8.59 2.40 -13.52
C ALA A 414 -9.31 2.64 -12.19
N LYS A 415 -8.89 3.63 -11.39
CA LYS A 415 -9.55 4.07 -10.16
C LYS A 415 -10.49 5.25 -10.39
N LEU A 416 -10.78 5.57 -11.66
CA LEU A 416 -11.62 6.68 -12.09
C LEU A 416 -11.11 8.06 -11.62
N GLN A 417 -9.79 8.19 -11.42
CA GLN A 417 -9.15 9.47 -11.14
C GLN A 417 -8.77 10.14 -12.45
N VAL A 418 -9.00 11.45 -12.57
CA VAL A 418 -8.61 12.21 -13.76
C VAL A 418 -7.09 12.22 -13.87
N VAL A 419 -6.58 11.82 -15.04
CA VAL A 419 -5.15 11.82 -15.37
C VAL A 419 -4.81 12.78 -16.51
N ALA A 420 -5.77 13.06 -17.40
CA ALA A 420 -5.58 13.97 -18.52
C ALA A 420 -6.90 14.58 -19.02
N LEU A 421 -6.80 15.66 -19.80
CA LEU A 421 -7.88 16.28 -20.57
C LEU A 421 -7.74 15.88 -22.04
N HIS A 422 -8.75 15.22 -22.62
CA HIS A 422 -8.72 14.88 -24.05
C HIS A 422 -8.88 16.13 -24.92
N HIS A 423 -8.04 16.30 -25.95
CA HIS A 423 -8.12 17.50 -26.80
C HIS A 423 -7.94 17.29 -28.29
N ALA A 424 -7.20 16.27 -28.73
CA ALA A 424 -6.84 16.10 -30.13
C ALA A 424 -6.65 14.63 -30.50
N GLY A 425 -6.75 14.35 -31.80
CA GLY A 425 -6.38 13.08 -32.41
C GLY A 425 -5.09 13.20 -33.23
N ASP A 426 -4.64 12.09 -33.81
CA ASP A 426 -3.52 12.05 -34.75
C ASP A 426 -3.77 12.98 -35.96
N PRO A 427 -2.96 14.05 -36.14
CA PRO A 427 -3.12 15.01 -37.25
C PRO A 427 -2.68 14.43 -38.59
N GLY A 428 -1.98 13.29 -38.62
CA GLY A 428 -1.65 12.55 -39.85
C GLY A 428 -2.87 11.91 -40.53
N TYR A 429 -4.07 12.14 -40.00
CA TYR A 429 -5.31 11.65 -40.58
C TYR A 429 -5.61 12.27 -41.95
N GLY A 430 -5.46 11.45 -43.00
CA GLY A 430 -6.00 11.68 -44.33
C GLY A 430 -6.92 10.54 -44.76
N HIS A 431 -7.71 10.70 -45.82
CA HIS A 431 -8.68 9.70 -46.31
C HIS A 431 -8.09 8.29 -46.58
N LEU A 432 -6.76 8.17 -46.64
CA LEU A 432 -6.00 6.95 -46.91
C LEU A 432 -5.20 6.42 -45.70
N GLN A 433 -5.14 7.14 -44.58
CA GLN A 433 -4.37 6.75 -43.38
C GLN A 433 -5.27 6.74 -42.14
N ARG A 434 -5.21 5.64 -41.39
CA ARG A 434 -5.99 5.49 -40.15
C ARG A 434 -5.27 6.24 -39.02
N PRO A 435 -6.01 6.93 -38.13
CA PRO A 435 -5.40 7.60 -36.99
C PRO A 435 -4.77 6.55 -36.06
N GLU A 436 -3.54 6.79 -35.62
CA GLU A 436 -2.81 5.83 -34.77
C GLU A 436 -3.05 6.04 -33.28
N TYR A 437 -3.40 7.28 -32.89
CA TYR A 437 -3.59 7.64 -31.49
C TYR A 437 -4.59 8.79 -31.32
N ASN A 438 -5.13 8.88 -30.10
CA ASN A 438 -5.68 10.10 -29.54
C ASN A 438 -4.73 10.67 -28.50
N GLN A 439 -4.86 11.95 -28.17
CA GLN A 439 -4.03 12.60 -27.17
C GLN A 439 -4.79 13.47 -26.19
N GLY A 440 -4.19 13.61 -25.00
CA GLY A 440 -4.64 14.47 -23.93
C GLY A 440 -3.50 15.24 -23.26
N ILE A 441 -3.86 16.32 -22.57
CA ILE A 441 -2.93 17.07 -21.73
C ILE A 441 -2.94 16.48 -20.31
N PRO A 442 -1.79 16.15 -19.71
CA PRO A 442 -1.76 15.64 -18.35
C PRO A 442 -2.33 16.63 -17.34
N ILE A 443 -3.20 16.14 -16.44
CA ILE A 443 -4.03 17.00 -15.59
C ILE A 443 -3.20 17.87 -14.63
N TRP A 444 -2.06 17.37 -14.15
CA TRP A 444 -1.18 18.12 -13.25
C TRP A 444 -0.48 19.31 -13.93
N ARG A 445 -0.31 19.26 -15.26
CA ARG A 445 0.20 20.39 -16.05
C ARG A 445 -0.83 21.51 -16.11
N ILE A 446 -2.10 21.15 -16.34
CA ILE A 446 -3.23 22.08 -16.30
C ILE A 446 -3.36 22.68 -14.89
N ALA A 447 -3.29 21.85 -13.84
CA ALA A 447 -3.35 22.30 -12.46
C ALA A 447 -2.24 23.31 -12.13
N ALA A 448 -1.01 23.05 -12.59
CA ALA A 448 0.11 23.97 -12.42
C ALA A 448 -0.10 25.28 -13.19
N ALA A 449 -0.63 25.24 -14.41
CA ALA A 449 -0.96 26.43 -15.19
C ALA A 449 -2.08 27.27 -14.55
N CYS A 450 -3.15 26.63 -14.08
CA CYS A 450 -4.21 27.28 -13.32
C CYS A 450 -3.67 27.99 -12.07
N ARG A 451 -2.74 27.37 -11.33
CA ARG A 451 -2.11 28.00 -10.17
C ARG A 451 -1.34 29.26 -10.54
N ARG A 452 -0.61 29.27 -11.67
CA ARG A 452 0.07 30.48 -12.17
C ARG A 452 -0.92 31.60 -12.50
N GLN A 453 -2.16 31.24 -12.84
CA GLN A 453 -3.27 32.17 -13.08
C GLN A 453 -4.11 32.47 -11.81
N GLY A 454 -3.66 32.04 -10.62
CA GLY A 454 -4.33 32.32 -9.35
C GLY A 454 -5.49 31.38 -8.99
N LEU A 455 -5.66 30.27 -9.71
CA LEU A 455 -6.72 29.28 -9.47
C LEU A 455 -6.17 27.99 -8.85
N THR A 456 -6.75 27.57 -7.74
CA THR A 456 -6.48 26.28 -7.08
C THR A 456 -7.76 25.46 -6.97
N PHE A 457 -7.65 24.14 -7.03
CA PHE A 457 -8.79 23.24 -6.97
C PHE A 457 -8.91 22.59 -5.58
N ALA A 458 -10.11 22.63 -5.01
CA ALA A 458 -10.40 21.93 -3.76
C ALA A 458 -10.64 20.44 -4.02
N PRO A 459 -10.29 19.54 -3.08
CA PRO A 459 -10.67 18.14 -3.19
C PRO A 459 -12.21 18.00 -3.17
N PRO A 460 -12.76 16.97 -3.84
CA PRO A 460 -14.19 16.74 -3.82
C PRO A 460 -14.70 16.39 -2.41
N PRO A 461 -15.99 16.65 -2.12
CA PRO A 461 -16.60 16.23 -0.87
C PRO A 461 -16.57 14.69 -0.78
N ALA A 462 -16.36 14.17 0.43
CA ALA A 462 -16.20 12.73 0.71
C ALA A 462 -17.41 11.88 0.30
#